data_AF-A0A2E9R241-F1
#
_entry.id   AF-A0A2E9R241-F1
#
_cell.length_a   1.000
_cell.length_b   1.000
_cell.length_c   1.000
_cell.angle_alpha   90.00
_cell.angle_beta   90.00
_cell.angle_gamma   90.00
#
_symmetry.space_group_name_H-M   'P 1'
#
loop_
_entity.id
_entity.type
_entity.pdbx_description
1 polymer ?
#
loop_
_entity_poly.entity_id
_entity_poly.type
_entity_poly.pdbx_seq_one_letter_code
_entity_poly.pdbx_strand_id
1 'polypeptide(L)'
;MPAKDLILFPRDGFFCKDGRGWKSSESGRSRSLDWPYPSTMLGALCTSWGLRLESQDERLLNKNEWLALKDKLSVDILMPVQKSPFEASENARLMWPTPADSLYLENVSEIFPLTPTPNPKEIGTLGTELSDSEQEAMDSLWRPRVPYEGKPLEKPMWWEHEEFISWLSGETFQRHIKEEIQSRSLGRRMQVQVSIDYSTQATLHGSMFSTDVVETLCGMEKPGTYLEWALAVRFQSTQELGGFPDQPLFLGGRRRTLLPEQAPEDLFSFPEEILKAAEQKKPKGLRLFALTPAHFASGWCPKPFKPKNGQFLGEIEGMELVLRAVCCSRPLHVSGWDRASHEPKSTKRLVAPGSVFFVQKADGGVFAAEEIRRLWMASWGEDTREGYGRFVAGIWNVG
;
A
#
# COMPACT_ATOMS: atom_id res chain seq x y z
N MET A 1 -16.33 11.89 13.67
CA MET A 1 -15.47 13.08 13.89
C MET A 1 -14.64 13.30 12.63
N PRO A 2 -14.05 14.50 12.40
CA PRO A 2 -13.14 14.66 11.25
C PRO A 2 -11.99 13.67 11.34
N ALA A 3 -11.49 13.25 10.18
CA ALA A 3 -10.29 12.44 10.10
C ALA A 3 -9.09 13.21 10.66
N LYS A 4 -8.13 12.46 11.23
CA LYS A 4 -6.87 12.99 11.73
C LYS A 4 -5.72 12.43 10.91
N ASP A 5 -4.77 13.30 10.57
CA ASP A 5 -3.57 12.94 9.84
C ASP A 5 -2.35 13.09 10.72
N LEU A 6 -1.48 12.08 10.70
CA LEU A 6 -0.24 12.05 11.47
C LEU A 6 0.90 11.50 10.62
N ILE A 7 2.11 11.89 11.01
CA ILE A 7 3.33 11.22 10.58
C ILE A 7 3.94 10.54 11.80
N LEU A 8 4.24 9.25 11.67
CA LEU A 8 4.76 8.43 12.74
C LEU A 8 6.21 8.02 12.41
N PHE A 9 7.16 8.57 13.16
CA PHE A 9 8.59 8.36 12.97
C PHE A 9 9.09 7.15 13.77
N PRO A 10 9.56 6.07 13.13
CA PRO A 10 10.18 4.96 13.85
C PRO A 10 11.51 5.37 14.46
N ARG A 11 11.67 5.18 15.77
CA ARG A 11 12.88 5.56 16.49
C ARG A 11 14.10 4.69 16.13
N ASP A 12 13.88 3.39 15.98
CA ASP A 12 14.92 2.37 15.83
C ASP A 12 14.59 1.37 14.70
N GLY A 13 13.92 1.88 13.67
CA GLY A 13 13.32 1.08 12.61
C GLY A 13 12.04 0.36 13.07
N PHE A 14 11.53 -0.54 12.24
CA PHE A 14 10.36 -1.34 12.59
C PHE A 14 10.53 -2.83 12.25
N PHE A 15 9.70 -3.67 12.87
CA PHE A 15 9.65 -5.09 12.60
C PHE A 15 8.19 -5.55 12.54
N CYS A 16 7.69 -5.76 11.32
CA CYS A 16 6.38 -6.34 11.09
C CYS A 16 6.57 -7.72 10.47
N LYS A 17 6.43 -8.78 11.29
CA LYS A 17 6.72 -10.14 10.86
C LYS A 17 5.89 -10.54 9.64
N ASP A 18 6.53 -11.21 8.68
CA ASP A 18 5.81 -11.86 7.59
C ASP A 18 5.05 -13.12 8.07
N GLY A 19 4.19 -13.67 7.22
CA GLY A 19 3.34 -14.83 7.55
C GLY A 19 4.08 -16.14 7.78
N ARG A 20 5.42 -16.18 7.71
CA ARG A 20 6.19 -17.43 7.91
C ARG A 20 6.22 -17.82 9.39
N GLY A 21 6.11 -19.12 9.66
CA GLY A 21 6.10 -19.65 11.03
C GLY A 21 7.41 -19.36 11.78
N TRP A 22 7.36 -19.30 13.12
CA TRP A 22 8.58 -19.22 13.94
C TRP A 22 9.42 -20.50 13.88
N LYS A 23 8.77 -21.65 13.64
CA LYS A 23 9.39 -22.98 13.58
C LYS A 23 9.88 -23.39 12.18
N SER A 24 9.61 -22.59 11.15
CA SER A 24 9.95 -22.95 9.76
C SER A 24 11.37 -22.58 9.35
N SER A 25 12.18 -22.05 10.26
CA SER A 25 13.62 -21.92 10.07
C SER A 25 14.31 -22.67 11.22
N GLU A 26 15.06 -23.72 10.90
CA GLU A 26 15.93 -24.43 11.85
C GLU A 26 16.94 -23.47 12.53
N SER A 27 17.07 -22.25 12.01
CA SER A 27 17.93 -21.16 12.50
C SER A 27 17.23 -20.05 13.29
N GLY A 28 15.93 -20.17 13.62
CA GLY A 28 15.21 -19.19 14.44
C GLY A 28 15.13 -17.78 13.81
N ARG A 29 15.19 -17.69 12.48
CA ARG A 29 15.18 -16.43 11.73
C ARG A 29 13.76 -16.02 11.35
N SER A 30 13.41 -14.78 11.68
CA SER A 30 12.17 -14.13 11.26
C SER A 30 12.45 -12.97 10.30
N ARG A 31 11.62 -12.84 9.27
CA ARG A 31 11.70 -11.77 8.27
C ARG A 31 10.61 -10.73 8.53
N SER A 32 10.94 -9.46 8.30
CA SER A 32 9.95 -8.38 8.25
C SER A 32 9.38 -8.23 6.84
N LEU A 33 8.12 -7.78 6.78
CA LEU A 33 7.53 -7.12 5.63
C LEU A 33 8.34 -5.86 5.28
N ASP A 34 8.36 -5.49 3.99
CA ASP A 34 8.96 -4.24 3.51
C ASP A 34 8.22 -3.01 4.05
N TRP A 35 6.88 -3.09 4.11
CA TRP A 35 6.04 -2.03 4.66
C TRP A 35 4.95 -2.63 5.57
N PRO A 36 4.58 -1.99 6.70
CA PRO A 36 3.52 -2.48 7.56
C PRO A 36 2.16 -2.48 6.87
N TYR A 37 1.33 -3.48 7.15
CA TYR A 37 -0.04 -3.47 6.68
C TYR A 37 -0.90 -2.46 7.44
N PRO A 38 -1.91 -1.86 6.78
CA PRO A 38 -2.86 -0.96 7.41
C PRO A 38 -3.51 -1.53 8.69
N SER A 39 -3.87 -2.82 8.68
CA SER A 39 -4.40 -3.51 9.88
C SER A 39 -3.44 -3.51 11.07
N THR A 40 -2.13 -3.59 10.81
CA THR A 40 -1.10 -3.54 11.86
C THR A 40 -1.05 -2.15 12.49
N MET A 41 -1.20 -1.10 11.67
CA MET A 41 -1.32 0.27 12.16
C MET A 41 -2.61 0.49 12.97
N LEU A 42 -3.76 0.00 12.48
CA LEU A 42 -5.01 0.06 13.25
C LEU A 42 -4.85 -0.62 14.62
N GLY A 43 -4.20 -1.79 14.66
CA GLY A 43 -3.91 -2.49 15.91
C GLY A 43 -2.98 -1.70 16.84
N ALA A 44 -1.99 -0.99 16.30
CA ALA A 44 -1.09 -0.12 17.05
C ALA A 44 -1.82 1.07 17.68
N LEU A 45 -2.67 1.75 16.88
CA LEU A 45 -3.51 2.86 17.34
C LEU A 45 -4.50 2.40 18.42
N CYS A 46 -5.21 1.29 18.20
CA CYS A 46 -6.13 0.72 19.20
C CYS A 46 -5.41 0.36 20.50
N THR A 47 -4.21 -0.25 20.40
CA THR A 47 -3.41 -0.61 21.58
C THR A 47 -2.98 0.62 22.35
N SER A 48 -2.46 1.64 21.65
CA SER A 48 -2.02 2.90 22.28
C SER A 48 -3.18 3.60 22.98
N TRP A 49 -4.35 3.67 22.33
CA TRP A 49 -5.53 4.28 22.91
C TRP A 49 -6.02 3.52 24.14
N GLY A 50 -6.11 2.19 24.08
CA GLY A 50 -6.54 1.40 25.23
C GLY A 50 -5.58 1.51 26.41
N LEU A 51 -4.27 1.51 26.19
CA LEU A 51 -3.28 1.73 27.27
C LEU A 51 -3.42 3.11 27.91
N ARG A 52 -3.75 4.14 27.10
CA ARG A 52 -4.03 5.48 27.62
C ARG A 52 -5.28 5.47 28.50
N LEU A 53 -6.37 4.82 28.07
CA LEU A 53 -7.58 4.68 28.87
C LEU A 53 -7.30 3.94 30.19
N GLU A 54 -6.53 2.85 30.14
CA GLU A 54 -6.14 2.12 31.36
C GLU A 54 -5.37 2.99 32.35
N SER A 55 -4.48 3.85 31.83
CA SER A 55 -3.71 4.81 32.61
C SER A 55 -4.57 5.93 33.20
N GLN A 56 -5.53 6.45 32.43
CA GLN A 56 -6.43 7.53 32.86
C GLN A 56 -7.47 7.06 33.88
N ASP A 57 -8.01 5.86 33.70
CA ASP A 57 -9.03 5.26 34.57
C ASP A 57 -8.41 4.46 35.74
N GLU A 58 -7.08 4.37 35.80
CA GLU A 58 -6.31 3.55 36.75
C GLU A 58 -6.80 2.10 36.84
N ARG A 59 -7.24 1.53 35.71
CA ARG A 59 -7.88 0.22 35.64
C ARG A 59 -7.57 -0.50 34.33
N LEU A 60 -7.34 -1.80 34.41
CA LEU A 60 -7.21 -2.64 33.22
C LEU A 60 -8.55 -2.83 32.49
N LEU A 61 -8.50 -2.73 31.16
CA LEU A 61 -9.63 -3.01 30.28
C LEU A 61 -9.81 -4.52 30.15
N ASN A 62 -11.06 -4.98 30.21
CA ASN A 62 -11.40 -6.37 29.95
C ASN A 62 -11.43 -6.67 28.43
N LYS A 63 -11.56 -7.95 28.08
CA LYS A 63 -11.56 -8.41 26.67
C LYS A 63 -12.62 -7.72 25.80
N ASN A 64 -13.83 -7.53 26.31
CA ASN A 64 -14.93 -6.93 25.55
C ASN A 64 -14.69 -5.44 25.32
N GLU A 65 -14.12 -4.74 26.32
CA GLU A 65 -13.72 -3.34 26.19
C GLU A 65 -12.63 -3.18 25.13
N TRP A 66 -11.61 -4.06 25.13
CA TRP A 66 -10.57 -4.08 24.09
C TRP A 66 -11.12 -4.33 22.68
N LEU A 67 -12.08 -5.25 22.54
CA LEU A 67 -12.74 -5.52 21.26
C LEU A 67 -13.54 -4.31 20.78
N ALA A 68 -14.28 -3.66 21.68
CA ALA A 68 -15.08 -2.47 21.36
C ALA A 68 -14.23 -1.27 20.91
N LEU A 69 -12.96 -1.17 21.32
CA LEU A 69 -12.07 -0.11 20.82
C LEU A 69 -11.79 -0.23 19.31
N LYS A 70 -11.72 -1.46 18.79
CA LYS A 70 -11.46 -1.70 17.37
C LYS A 70 -12.59 -1.14 16.50
N ASP A 71 -13.83 -1.21 16.98
CA ASP A 71 -15.00 -0.71 16.23
C ASP A 71 -15.11 0.82 16.27
N LYS A 72 -14.38 1.46 17.19
CA LYS A 72 -14.38 2.91 17.37
C LYS A 72 -13.35 3.64 16.52
N LEU A 73 -12.31 2.95 16.05
CA LEU A 73 -11.25 3.49 15.20
C LEU A 73 -11.28 2.85 13.81
N SER A 74 -10.97 3.63 12.79
CA SER A 74 -10.69 3.12 11.45
C SER A 74 -9.45 3.80 10.90
N VAL A 75 -8.64 3.06 10.14
CA VAL A 75 -7.54 3.64 9.36
C VAL A 75 -8.08 3.86 7.96
N ASP A 76 -7.99 5.10 7.47
CA ASP A 76 -8.35 5.40 6.10
C ASP A 76 -7.21 5.04 5.17
N ILE A 77 -6.04 5.63 5.36
CA ILE A 77 -4.87 5.37 4.51
C ILE A 77 -3.60 5.30 5.35
N LEU A 78 -2.66 4.45 4.91
CA LEU A 78 -1.32 4.33 5.45
C LEU A 78 -0.33 4.39 4.28
N MET A 79 0.46 5.46 4.22
CA MET A 79 1.44 5.70 3.16
C MET A 79 2.84 5.90 3.73
N PRO A 80 3.90 5.56 2.97
CA PRO A 80 5.24 6.02 3.29
C PRO A 80 5.36 7.51 3.01
N VAL A 81 6.12 8.19 3.88
CA VAL A 81 6.65 9.51 3.60
C VAL A 81 8.16 9.51 3.78
N GLN A 82 8.83 10.44 3.13
CA GLN A 82 10.26 10.66 3.24
C GLN A 82 10.56 12.15 3.44
N LYS A 83 11.61 12.45 4.21
CA LYS A 83 12.20 13.79 4.34
C LYS A 83 13.69 13.69 4.62
N SER A 84 14.41 14.82 4.59
CA SER A 84 15.74 14.85 5.19
C SER A 84 15.63 14.74 6.72
N PRO A 85 16.59 14.08 7.39
CA PRO A 85 16.63 14.09 8.84
C PRO A 85 16.75 15.52 9.37
N PHE A 86 16.17 15.74 10.55
CA PHE A 86 16.16 17.04 11.24
C PHE A 86 15.32 18.15 10.59
N GLU A 87 14.80 17.96 9.37
CA GLU A 87 13.74 18.82 8.84
C GLU A 87 12.43 18.58 9.59
N ALA A 88 11.59 19.62 9.65
CA ALA A 88 10.25 19.53 10.21
C ALA A 88 9.36 18.58 9.37
N SER A 89 8.36 17.97 10.02
CA SER A 89 7.39 17.07 9.39
C SER A 89 6.60 17.70 8.24
N GLU A 90 6.48 19.02 8.20
CA GLU A 90 5.88 19.76 7.07
C GLU A 90 6.61 19.55 5.73
N ASN A 91 7.90 19.19 5.77
CA ASN A 91 8.71 18.92 4.58
C ASN A 91 8.63 17.44 4.16
N ALA A 92 7.89 16.61 4.89
CA ALA A 92 7.67 15.23 4.50
C ALA A 92 6.87 15.14 3.21
N ARG A 93 7.37 14.33 2.28
CA ARG A 93 6.74 14.07 0.98
C ARG A 93 6.21 12.65 0.93
N LEU A 94 5.01 12.48 0.36
CA LEU A 94 4.45 11.16 0.11
C LEU A 94 5.31 10.39 -0.89
N MET A 95 5.52 9.12 -0.57
CA MET A 95 6.16 8.16 -1.44
C MET A 95 5.11 7.18 -1.95
N TRP A 96 4.99 7.04 -3.27
CA TRP A 96 3.90 6.31 -3.90
C TRP A 96 4.35 4.92 -4.35
N PRO A 97 3.56 3.86 -4.17
CA PRO A 97 3.90 2.55 -4.72
C PRO A 97 4.18 2.64 -6.22
N THR A 98 5.33 2.11 -6.65
CA THR A 98 5.68 2.10 -8.07
C THR A 98 4.59 1.39 -8.89
N PRO A 99 4.00 2.05 -9.91
CA PRO A 99 2.96 1.46 -10.72
C PRO A 99 3.36 0.13 -11.37
N ALA A 100 2.41 -0.79 -11.49
CA ALA A 100 2.62 -2.07 -12.17
C ALA A 100 2.62 -1.90 -13.69
N ASP A 101 2.06 -0.80 -14.21
CA ASP A 101 2.11 -0.44 -15.62
C ASP A 101 3.41 0.29 -16.02
N SER A 102 4.36 0.50 -15.11
CA SER A 102 5.68 1.07 -15.43
C SER A 102 6.72 -0.03 -15.68
N LEU A 103 7.18 -0.12 -16.93
CA LEU A 103 8.17 -1.09 -17.37
C LEU A 103 9.54 -0.42 -17.57
N TYR A 104 10.57 -1.01 -16.97
CA TYR A 104 11.96 -0.58 -17.09
C TYR A 104 12.67 -1.59 -17.97
N LEU A 105 13.31 -1.15 -19.05
CA LEU A 105 13.99 -2.02 -20.01
C LEU A 105 15.44 -1.61 -20.19
N GLU A 106 16.29 -2.62 -20.45
CA GLU A 106 17.60 -2.39 -21.05
C GLU A 106 17.46 -1.57 -22.35
N ASN A 107 18.42 -0.68 -22.60
CA ASN A 107 18.49 0.15 -23.82
C ASN A 107 17.34 1.15 -24.07
N VAL A 108 16.35 1.23 -23.17
CA VAL A 108 15.34 2.29 -23.16
C VAL A 108 15.67 3.23 -22.01
N SER A 109 15.85 4.53 -22.30
CA SER A 109 16.20 5.54 -21.29
C SER A 109 14.99 6.01 -20.48
N GLU A 110 13.79 5.91 -21.04
CA GLU A 110 12.54 6.31 -20.40
C GLU A 110 11.80 5.12 -19.78
N ILE A 111 10.93 5.44 -18.82
CA ILE A 111 9.99 4.48 -18.26
C ILE A 111 8.89 4.22 -19.28
N PHE A 112 8.73 2.96 -19.69
CA PHE A 112 7.76 2.58 -20.70
C PHE A 112 6.39 2.25 -20.07
N PRO A 113 5.30 2.95 -20.45
CA PRO A 113 3.96 2.64 -19.96
C PRO A 113 3.39 1.40 -20.68
N LEU A 114 2.98 0.40 -19.91
CA LEU A 114 2.28 -0.79 -20.39
C LEU A 114 0.83 -0.47 -20.77
N THR A 115 0.66 0.27 -21.86
CA THR A 115 -0.65 0.68 -22.35
C THR A 115 -1.34 -0.51 -23.04
N PRO A 116 -2.50 -0.96 -22.55
CA PRO A 116 -3.20 -2.11 -23.11
C PRO A 116 -3.89 -1.76 -24.43
N THR A 117 -3.94 -2.73 -25.33
CA THR A 117 -4.65 -2.64 -26.63
C THR A 117 -5.61 -3.83 -26.77
N PRO A 118 -6.68 -3.70 -27.56
CA PRO A 118 -7.59 -4.81 -27.83
C PRO A 118 -6.85 -6.06 -28.30
N ASN A 119 -7.21 -7.22 -27.72
CA ASN A 119 -6.71 -8.50 -28.22
C ASN A 119 -7.31 -8.80 -29.60
N PRO A 120 -6.55 -9.46 -30.49
CA PRO A 120 -7.12 -10.14 -31.64
C PRO A 120 -8.19 -11.14 -31.18
N LYS A 121 -9.30 -11.22 -31.92
CA LYS A 121 -10.45 -12.07 -31.54
C LYS A 121 -10.12 -13.56 -31.50
N GLU A 122 -9.02 -14.00 -32.13
CA GLU A 122 -8.64 -15.41 -32.19
C GLU A 122 -7.85 -15.90 -30.97
N ILE A 123 -7.44 -15.02 -30.05
CA ILE A 123 -6.59 -15.40 -28.91
C ILE A 123 -7.45 -15.55 -27.65
N GLY A 124 -7.88 -16.78 -27.38
CA GLY A 124 -8.54 -17.15 -26.13
C GLY A 124 -7.58 -17.21 -24.94
N THR A 125 -8.15 -17.06 -23.75
CA THR A 125 -7.49 -17.23 -22.45
C THR A 125 -7.53 -18.70 -22.07
N LEU A 126 -6.42 -19.23 -21.58
CA LEU A 126 -6.35 -20.58 -21.04
C LEU A 126 -6.74 -20.55 -19.55
N GLY A 127 -7.77 -21.30 -19.17
CA GLY A 127 -8.21 -21.48 -17.79
C GLY A 127 -8.96 -22.80 -17.64
N THR A 128 -8.92 -23.43 -16.46
CA THR A 128 -9.45 -24.79 -16.29
C THR A 128 -10.89 -24.86 -15.76
N GLU A 129 -11.46 -23.77 -15.26
CA GLU A 129 -12.79 -23.77 -14.60
C GLU A 129 -13.47 -22.39 -14.66
N LEU A 130 -13.83 -21.90 -15.86
CA LEU A 130 -14.63 -20.69 -16.03
C LEU A 130 -15.99 -21.05 -16.66
N SER A 131 -17.06 -20.38 -16.24
CA SER A 131 -18.30 -20.41 -17.02
C SER A 131 -18.09 -19.76 -18.40
N ASP A 132 -18.93 -20.08 -19.38
CA ASP A 132 -18.83 -19.48 -20.73
C ASP A 132 -18.83 -17.93 -20.66
N SER A 133 -19.67 -17.36 -19.79
CA SER A 133 -19.73 -15.91 -19.60
C SER A 133 -18.47 -15.29 -18.98
N GLU A 134 -17.79 -16.02 -18.10
CA GLU A 134 -16.51 -15.60 -17.51
C GLU A 134 -15.39 -15.73 -18.52
N GLN A 135 -15.38 -16.82 -19.29
CA GLN A 135 -14.40 -17.05 -20.35
C GLN A 135 -14.47 -15.94 -21.41
N GLU A 136 -15.67 -15.60 -21.91
CA GLU A 136 -15.86 -14.50 -22.85
C GLU A 136 -15.39 -13.15 -22.27
N ALA A 137 -15.73 -12.87 -21.01
CA ALA A 137 -15.29 -11.65 -20.34
C ALA A 137 -13.76 -11.60 -20.16
N MET A 138 -13.13 -12.72 -19.82
CA MET A 138 -11.66 -12.84 -19.73
C MET A 138 -10.99 -12.62 -21.09
N ASP A 139 -11.53 -13.20 -22.16
CA ASP A 139 -11.02 -13.06 -23.52
C ASP A 139 -11.14 -11.63 -24.05
N SER A 140 -12.12 -10.87 -23.54
CA SER A 140 -12.31 -9.45 -23.84
C SER A 140 -11.27 -8.51 -23.22
N LEU A 141 -10.50 -8.97 -22.23
CA LEU A 141 -9.48 -8.16 -21.57
C LEU A 141 -8.32 -7.85 -22.52
N TRP A 142 -7.94 -6.58 -22.57
CA TRP A 142 -6.86 -6.03 -23.39
C TRP A 142 -5.49 -6.39 -22.81
N ARG A 143 -4.48 -6.45 -23.68
CA ARG A 143 -3.10 -6.76 -23.29
C ARG A 143 -2.14 -5.66 -23.74
N PRO A 144 -1.13 -5.30 -22.92
CA PRO A 144 -0.12 -4.36 -23.35
C PRO A 144 0.76 -4.97 -24.45
N ARG A 145 1.20 -4.12 -25.39
CA ARG A 145 2.19 -4.48 -26.39
C ARG A 145 3.46 -3.70 -26.10
N VAL A 146 4.58 -4.42 -25.98
CA VAL A 146 5.89 -3.83 -25.75
C VAL A 146 6.64 -3.86 -27.09
N PRO A 147 6.84 -2.70 -27.75
CA PRO A 147 7.48 -2.65 -29.06
C PRO A 147 9.01 -2.74 -29.00
N TYR A 148 9.58 -2.80 -27.79
CA TYR A 148 11.02 -2.83 -27.54
C TYR A 148 11.48 -4.21 -27.10
N GLU A 149 12.63 -4.64 -27.59
CA GLU A 149 13.35 -5.81 -27.09
C GLU A 149 14.30 -5.39 -25.97
N GLY A 150 14.31 -6.13 -24.87
CA GLY A 150 15.23 -5.87 -23.75
C GLY A 150 14.83 -6.67 -22.52
N LYS A 151 15.81 -6.93 -21.64
CA LYS A 151 15.49 -7.54 -20.35
C LYS A 151 14.84 -6.50 -19.43
N PRO A 152 13.83 -6.90 -18.65
CA PRO A 152 13.31 -6.06 -17.58
C PRO A 152 14.41 -5.71 -16.57
N LEU A 153 14.47 -4.45 -16.17
CA LEU A 153 15.37 -3.94 -15.14
C LEU A 153 14.67 -3.84 -13.78
N GLU A 154 15.49 -3.64 -12.75
CA GLU A 154 15.00 -3.29 -11.42
C GLU A 154 14.31 -1.91 -11.45
N LYS A 155 13.26 -1.78 -10.66
CA LYS A 155 12.52 -0.53 -10.45
C LYS A 155 12.47 -0.21 -8.96
N PRO A 156 12.41 1.08 -8.56
CA PRO A 156 12.30 1.44 -7.15
C PRO A 156 11.01 0.89 -6.54
N MET A 157 10.97 0.74 -5.22
CA MET A 157 9.75 0.31 -4.54
C MET A 157 8.72 1.44 -4.46
N TRP A 158 9.20 2.69 -4.35
CA TRP A 158 8.37 3.88 -4.32
C TRP A 158 8.83 4.95 -5.32
N TRP A 159 7.89 5.76 -5.77
CA TRP A 159 8.10 6.97 -6.56
C TRP A 159 7.91 8.20 -5.70
N GLU A 160 8.60 9.28 -6.07
CA GLU A 160 8.38 10.58 -5.47
C GLU A 160 7.03 11.16 -5.90
N HIS A 161 6.58 12.18 -5.19
CA HIS A 161 5.24 12.72 -5.38
C HIS A 161 5.05 13.26 -6.81
N GLU A 162 5.98 14.10 -7.26
CA GLU A 162 5.95 14.79 -8.55
C GLU A 162 5.98 13.79 -9.73
N GLU A 163 6.76 12.72 -9.60
CA GLU A 163 6.87 11.64 -10.58
C GLU A 163 5.54 10.89 -10.73
N PHE A 164 4.94 10.53 -9.60
CA PHE A 164 3.67 9.83 -9.59
C PHE A 164 2.54 10.72 -10.14
N ILE A 165 2.49 12.00 -9.78
CA ILE A 165 1.49 12.94 -10.32
C ILE A 165 1.68 13.13 -11.84
N SER A 166 2.91 13.24 -12.31
CA SER A 166 3.22 13.29 -13.75
C SER A 166 2.75 12.03 -14.47
N TRP A 167 2.97 10.85 -13.88
CA TRP A 167 2.48 9.59 -14.42
C TRP A 167 0.96 9.50 -14.43
N LEU A 168 0.27 9.91 -13.36
CA LEU A 168 -1.19 9.99 -13.31
C LEU A 168 -1.73 10.96 -14.36
N SER A 169 -0.99 12.03 -14.67
CA SER A 169 -1.34 12.99 -15.72
C SER A 169 -1.11 12.44 -17.14
N GLY A 170 -0.51 11.24 -17.26
CA GLY A 170 -0.26 10.57 -18.54
C GLY A 170 1.00 11.06 -19.24
N GLU A 171 1.99 11.53 -18.48
CA GLU A 171 3.33 11.88 -18.96
C GLU A 171 4.30 10.70 -18.76
N THR A 172 5.38 10.68 -19.55
CA THR A 172 6.52 9.77 -19.37
C THR A 172 7.75 10.56 -18.96
N PHE A 173 8.68 9.90 -18.28
CA PHE A 173 9.94 10.53 -17.84
C PHE A 173 11.09 9.51 -17.84
N GLN A 174 12.30 10.02 -17.62
CA GLN A 174 13.51 9.22 -17.62
C GLN A 174 13.45 8.13 -16.54
N ARG A 175 14.04 6.97 -16.85
CA ARG A 175 14.17 5.89 -15.88
C ARG A 175 15.11 6.33 -14.76
N HIS A 176 14.79 5.84 -13.58
CA HIS A 176 15.61 6.08 -12.40
C HIS A 176 16.97 5.42 -12.54
N ILE A 177 18.02 6.15 -12.16
CA ILE A 177 19.37 5.61 -12.03
C ILE A 177 19.48 4.75 -10.77
N LYS A 178 20.59 4.02 -10.63
CA LYS A 178 20.78 3.05 -9.55
C LYS A 178 20.71 3.71 -8.17
N GLU A 179 21.26 4.90 -8.05
CA GLU A 179 21.34 5.70 -6.83
C GLU A 179 19.94 6.12 -6.35
N GLU A 180 19.06 6.49 -7.28
CA GLU A 180 17.64 6.81 -7.01
C GLU A 180 16.84 5.55 -6.63
N ILE A 181 17.13 4.41 -7.27
CA ILE A 181 16.50 3.14 -6.89
C ILE A 181 16.87 2.76 -5.45
N GLN A 182 18.14 2.94 -5.08
CA GLN A 182 18.62 2.65 -3.73
C GLN A 182 18.02 3.59 -2.68
N SER A 183 17.95 4.90 -2.97
CA SER A 183 17.37 5.89 -2.06
C SER A 183 15.87 5.68 -1.80
N ARG A 184 15.21 4.96 -2.71
CA ARG A 184 13.79 4.58 -2.69
C ARG A 184 13.60 3.11 -2.33
N SER A 185 14.51 2.59 -1.53
CA SER A 185 14.46 1.26 -0.92
C SER A 185 14.68 1.38 0.58
N LEU A 186 14.13 0.44 1.36
CA LEU A 186 14.35 0.41 2.80
C LEU A 186 15.47 -0.56 3.14
N GLY A 187 16.49 -0.05 3.84
CA GLY A 187 17.57 -0.86 4.38
C GLY A 187 17.05 -1.87 5.41
N ARG A 188 17.82 -2.94 5.62
CA ARG A 188 17.50 -3.95 6.65
C ARG A 188 18.72 -4.27 7.48
N ARG A 189 18.55 -4.31 8.80
CA ARG A 189 19.55 -4.77 9.75
C ARG A 189 19.11 -6.07 10.39
N MET A 190 19.99 -7.06 10.39
CA MET A 190 19.77 -8.27 11.18
C MET A 190 20.09 -7.99 12.65
N GLN A 191 19.12 -8.23 13.54
CA GLN A 191 19.35 -8.25 14.97
C GLN A 191 19.33 -9.69 15.47
N VAL A 192 20.48 -10.17 15.96
CA VAL A 192 20.62 -11.49 16.60
C VAL A 192 20.44 -11.32 18.11
N GLN A 193 19.69 -12.23 18.71
CA GLN A 193 19.38 -12.23 20.13
C GLN A 193 19.61 -13.63 20.71
N VAL A 194 20.06 -13.67 21.96
CA VAL A 194 20.25 -14.89 22.75
C VAL A 194 19.48 -14.76 24.05
N SER A 195 19.05 -15.88 24.61
CA SER A 195 18.48 -15.92 25.96
C SER A 195 19.56 -16.29 26.97
N ILE A 196 19.63 -15.56 28.08
CA ILE A 196 20.65 -15.75 29.12
C ILE A 196 20.00 -16.42 30.33
N ASP A 197 20.62 -17.49 30.81
CA ASP A 197 20.27 -18.09 32.09
C ASP A 197 20.76 -17.17 33.22
N TYR A 198 19.83 -16.71 34.06
CA TYR A 198 20.15 -15.75 35.11
C TYR A 198 21.15 -16.29 36.14
N SER A 199 21.08 -17.58 36.46
CA SER A 199 21.90 -18.18 37.52
C SER A 199 23.35 -18.41 37.08
N THR A 200 23.53 -18.85 35.83
CA THR A 200 24.85 -19.23 35.28
C THR A 200 25.49 -18.11 34.46
N GLN A 201 24.71 -17.08 34.09
CA GLN A 201 25.09 -16.04 33.13
C GLN A 201 25.50 -16.60 31.74
N ALA A 202 25.17 -17.88 31.48
CA ALA A 202 25.45 -18.55 30.22
C ALA A 202 24.26 -18.43 29.26
N THR A 203 24.51 -18.65 27.97
CA THR A 203 23.44 -18.71 26.97
C THR A 203 22.64 -19.99 27.12
N LEU A 204 21.31 -19.88 27.10
CA LEU A 204 20.43 -21.05 27.04
C LEU A 204 20.62 -21.77 25.69
N HIS A 205 20.88 -23.07 25.74
CA HIS A 205 21.09 -23.89 24.55
C HIS A 205 19.87 -23.79 23.61
N GLY A 206 20.12 -23.63 22.31
CA GLY A 206 19.08 -23.51 21.28
C GLY A 206 18.25 -22.23 21.33
N SER A 207 18.58 -21.26 22.20
CA SER A 207 17.82 -20.02 22.38
C SER A 207 18.45 -18.82 21.67
N MET A 208 18.92 -19.04 20.44
CA MET A 208 19.41 -18.01 19.53
C MET A 208 18.37 -17.77 18.43
N PHE A 209 18.03 -16.51 18.19
CA PHE A 209 17.08 -16.16 17.14
C PHE A 209 17.46 -14.81 16.52
N SER A 210 17.00 -14.57 15.30
CA SER A 210 17.28 -13.35 14.56
C SER A 210 16.05 -12.73 13.94
N THR A 211 16.01 -11.41 13.90
CA THR A 211 14.94 -10.63 13.27
C THR A 211 15.55 -9.62 12.31
N ASP A 212 15.03 -9.54 11.10
CA ASP A 212 15.36 -8.47 10.17
C ASP A 212 14.56 -7.21 10.54
N VAL A 213 15.22 -6.18 11.08
CA VAL A 213 14.62 -4.87 11.33
C VAL A 213 14.72 -4.04 10.05
N VAL A 214 13.62 -3.39 9.68
CA VAL A 214 13.60 -2.43 8.56
C VAL A 214 14.09 -1.10 9.09
N GLU A 215 15.18 -0.59 8.50
CA GLU A 215 15.80 0.67 8.86
C GLU A 215 15.09 1.81 8.14
N THR A 216 14.78 2.87 8.89
CA THR A 216 14.09 4.05 8.36
C THR A 216 14.99 5.26 8.22
N LEU A 217 16.21 5.22 8.74
CA LEU A 217 17.24 6.21 8.48
C LEU A 217 18.26 5.62 7.51
N CYS A 218 18.26 6.12 6.27
CA CYS A 218 19.10 5.60 5.20
C CYS A 218 20.22 6.60 4.87
N GLY A 219 21.47 6.15 4.94
CA GLY A 219 22.60 6.91 4.43
C GLY A 219 22.68 6.81 2.90
N MET A 220 22.96 7.93 2.25
CA MET A 220 23.09 8.02 0.80
C MET A 220 24.57 7.86 0.37
N GLU A 221 24.81 7.64 -0.93
CA GLU A 221 26.18 7.51 -1.46
C GLU A 221 27.04 8.75 -1.15
N LYS A 222 26.42 9.94 -1.22
CA LYS A 222 27.07 11.18 -0.81
C LYS A 222 27.21 11.22 0.71
N PRO A 223 28.46 11.25 1.25
CA PRO A 223 28.67 11.29 2.70
C PRO A 223 27.97 12.49 3.34
N GLY A 224 27.30 12.25 4.47
CA GLY A 224 26.56 13.28 5.21
C GLY A 224 25.14 13.55 4.70
N THR A 225 24.72 12.91 3.60
CA THR A 225 23.33 12.96 3.14
C THR A 225 22.58 11.73 3.64
N TYR A 226 21.42 11.96 4.26
CA TYR A 226 20.58 10.93 4.83
C TYR A 226 19.13 11.20 4.45
N LEU A 227 18.32 10.14 4.41
CA LEU A 227 16.88 10.20 4.23
C LEU A 227 16.19 9.48 5.39
N GLU A 228 15.13 10.09 5.90
CA GLU A 228 14.31 9.54 6.98
C GLU A 228 12.93 9.16 6.43
N TRP A 229 12.59 7.89 6.61
CA TRP A 229 11.30 7.31 6.25
C TRP A 229 10.36 7.28 7.46
N ALA A 230 9.10 7.62 7.23
CA ALA A 230 8.07 7.57 8.26
C ALA A 230 6.73 7.12 7.70
N LEU A 231 5.78 6.86 8.61
CA LEU A 231 4.46 6.37 8.25
C LEU A 231 3.45 7.50 8.34
N ALA A 232 2.92 7.96 7.22
CA ALA A 232 1.78 8.85 7.20
C ALA A 232 0.48 8.05 7.33
N VAL A 233 -0.35 8.42 8.29
CA VAL A 233 -1.63 7.73 8.55
C VAL A 233 -2.76 8.75 8.66
N ARG A 234 -3.83 8.50 7.91
CA ARG A 234 -5.13 9.11 8.15
C ARG A 234 -6.01 8.11 8.87
N PHE A 235 -6.62 8.51 9.98
CA PHE A 235 -7.51 7.65 10.74
C PHE A 235 -8.72 8.44 11.26
N GLN A 236 -9.79 7.72 11.55
CA GLN A 236 -11.03 8.30 12.08
C GLN A 236 -11.39 7.65 13.40
N SER A 237 -12.17 8.41 14.17
CA SER A 237 -12.76 7.94 15.41
C SER A 237 -14.23 8.32 15.49
N THR A 238 -15.00 7.43 16.09
CA THR A 238 -16.39 7.67 16.49
C THR A 238 -16.50 8.48 17.78
N GLN A 239 -15.40 8.63 18.53
CA GLN A 239 -15.33 9.32 19.83
C GLN A 239 -14.20 10.34 19.88
N GLU A 240 -14.31 11.32 20.79
CA GLU A 240 -13.30 12.35 20.95
C GLU A 240 -12.04 11.73 21.55
N LEU A 241 -10.90 12.02 20.94
CA LEU A 241 -9.64 11.39 21.31
C LEU A 241 -8.73 12.30 22.16
N GLY A 242 -9.15 13.52 22.51
CA GLY A 242 -8.47 14.39 23.49
C GLY A 242 -6.95 14.52 23.30
N GLY A 243 -6.50 15.06 22.17
CA GLY A 243 -5.06 15.23 21.86
C GLY A 243 -4.33 13.94 21.42
N PHE A 244 -4.98 12.78 21.41
CA PHE A 244 -4.34 11.54 20.98
C PHE A 244 -4.06 11.50 19.46
N PRO A 245 -2.92 10.90 19.07
CA PRO A 245 -1.82 10.43 19.92
C PRO A 245 -0.77 11.54 20.14
N ASP A 246 -0.57 11.91 21.40
CA ASP A 246 0.46 12.84 21.89
C ASP A 246 1.66 12.11 22.54
N GLN A 247 1.57 10.78 22.65
CA GLN A 247 2.57 9.91 23.25
C GLN A 247 3.13 8.92 22.23
N PRO A 248 4.37 8.42 22.44
CA PRO A 248 4.91 7.34 21.63
C PRO A 248 3.99 6.12 21.61
N LEU A 249 3.83 5.51 20.42
CA LEU A 249 3.09 4.26 20.26
C LEU A 249 4.02 3.13 19.81
N PHE A 250 3.51 1.90 19.82
CA PHE A 250 4.29 0.72 19.46
C PHE A 250 3.72 0.03 18.23
N LEU A 251 4.59 -0.24 17.25
CA LEU A 251 4.23 -0.91 16.01
C LEU A 251 4.86 -2.30 15.90
N GLY A 252 4.07 -3.25 15.40
CA GLY A 252 4.55 -4.57 15.02
C GLY A 252 5.05 -5.40 16.20
N GLY A 253 6.01 -6.28 15.92
CA GLY A 253 6.64 -7.13 16.93
C GLY A 253 7.69 -6.39 17.74
N ARG A 254 8.03 -6.93 18.91
CA ARG A 254 9.12 -6.41 19.78
C ARG A 254 8.95 -4.97 20.26
N ARG A 255 7.74 -4.40 20.19
CA ARG A 255 7.40 -3.05 20.69
C ARG A 255 8.30 -1.94 20.10
N ARG A 256 8.47 -1.93 18.77
CA ARG A 256 9.20 -0.84 18.09
C ARG A 256 8.47 0.47 18.25
N THR A 257 9.19 1.52 18.64
CA THR A 257 8.59 2.78 19.08
C THR A 257 8.39 3.71 17.89
N LEU A 258 7.20 4.29 17.77
CA LEU A 258 6.91 5.37 16.84
C LEU A 258 6.64 6.67 17.61
N LEU A 259 7.21 7.76 17.12
CA LEU A 259 6.97 9.11 17.63
C LEU A 259 5.95 9.80 16.72
N PRO A 260 4.78 10.19 17.23
CA PRO A 260 3.77 10.87 16.43
C PRO A 260 4.11 12.36 16.27
N GLU A 261 3.93 12.86 15.06
CA GLU A 261 3.92 14.28 14.72
C GLU A 261 2.68 14.61 13.89
N GLN A 262 2.26 15.88 13.93
CA GLN A 262 1.15 16.36 13.13
C GLN A 262 1.54 16.34 11.65
N ALA A 263 0.69 15.74 10.80
CA ALA A 263 0.90 15.83 9.35
C ALA A 263 0.53 17.23 8.83
N PRO A 264 1.20 17.72 7.77
CA PRO A 264 0.75 18.91 7.05
C PRO A 264 -0.68 18.70 6.51
N GLU A 265 -1.49 19.77 6.53
CA GLU A 265 -2.93 19.70 6.23
C GLU A 265 -3.23 19.19 4.81
N ASP A 266 -2.32 19.45 3.88
CA ASP A 266 -2.44 19.13 2.46
C ASP A 266 -1.76 17.82 2.06
N LEU A 267 -1.22 17.05 3.02
CA LEU A 267 -0.42 15.85 2.73
C LEU A 267 -1.15 14.86 1.80
N PHE A 268 -2.47 14.70 1.97
CA PHE A 268 -3.31 13.80 1.18
C PHE A 268 -4.27 14.55 0.24
N SER A 269 -4.05 15.85 0.01
CA SER A 269 -4.89 16.66 -0.87
C SER A 269 -4.83 16.20 -2.32
N PHE A 270 -5.88 16.54 -3.07
CA PHE A 270 -5.97 16.27 -4.49
C PHE A 270 -4.98 17.15 -5.28
N PRO A 271 -4.12 16.60 -6.17
CA PRO A 271 -3.23 17.37 -7.04
C PRO A 271 -3.95 17.93 -8.27
N GLU A 272 -4.12 19.25 -8.34
CA GLU A 272 -4.87 19.96 -9.40
C GLU A 272 -4.28 19.78 -10.81
N GLU A 273 -3.01 19.37 -10.92
CA GLU A 273 -2.32 19.01 -12.17
C GLU A 273 -3.08 17.93 -12.94
N ILE A 274 -3.68 16.98 -12.23
CA ILE A 274 -4.42 15.87 -12.85
C ILE A 274 -5.69 16.40 -13.55
N LEU A 275 -6.38 17.40 -12.97
CA LEU A 275 -7.56 17.99 -13.61
C LEU A 275 -7.18 18.79 -14.84
N LYS A 276 -6.10 19.57 -14.77
CA LYS A 276 -5.57 20.31 -15.93
C LYS A 276 -5.26 19.36 -17.09
N ALA A 277 -4.62 18.23 -16.79
CA ALA A 277 -4.33 17.22 -17.80
C ALA A 277 -5.61 16.55 -18.34
N ALA A 278 -6.61 16.30 -17.49
CA ALA A 278 -7.87 15.68 -17.90
C ALA A 278 -8.69 16.60 -18.82
N GLU A 279 -8.74 17.91 -18.53
CA GLU A 279 -9.41 18.91 -19.37
C GLU A 279 -8.78 19.00 -20.76
N GLN A 280 -7.44 18.94 -20.82
CA GLN A 280 -6.69 18.99 -22.07
C GLN A 280 -6.85 17.71 -22.89
N LYS A 281 -6.69 16.54 -22.25
CA LYS A 281 -6.63 15.24 -22.93
C LYS A 281 -8.01 14.63 -23.18
N LYS A 282 -9.05 15.07 -22.46
CA LYS A 282 -10.43 14.57 -22.54
C LYS A 282 -10.49 13.04 -22.53
N PRO A 283 -10.02 12.40 -21.45
CA PRO A 283 -9.80 10.96 -21.47
C PRO A 283 -11.10 10.17 -21.44
N LYS A 284 -11.16 9.14 -22.28
CA LYS A 284 -12.25 8.14 -22.30
C LYS A 284 -11.96 6.94 -21.37
N GLY A 285 -10.74 6.86 -20.85
CA GLY A 285 -10.28 5.81 -19.96
C GLY A 285 -9.54 6.38 -18.76
N LEU A 286 -9.53 5.62 -17.68
CA LEU A 286 -8.72 5.89 -16.50
C LEU A 286 -7.89 4.65 -16.14
N ARG A 287 -6.76 4.90 -15.50
CA ARG A 287 -5.98 3.92 -14.75
C ARG A 287 -6.29 4.10 -13.27
N LEU A 288 -6.73 3.06 -12.60
CA LEU A 288 -6.98 3.07 -11.16
C LEU A 288 -5.83 2.36 -10.45
N PHE A 289 -5.10 3.08 -9.61
CA PHE A 289 -3.86 2.60 -8.96
C PHE A 289 -4.15 2.22 -7.52
N ALA A 290 -3.85 0.98 -7.14
CA ALA A 290 -3.94 0.54 -5.75
C ALA A 290 -2.81 1.17 -4.92
N LEU A 291 -3.15 2.02 -3.96
CA LEU A 291 -2.21 2.63 -3.02
C LEU A 291 -1.89 1.73 -1.83
N THR A 292 -2.91 1.02 -1.33
CA THR A 292 -2.78 0.05 -0.24
C THR A 292 -3.18 -1.34 -0.73
N PRO A 293 -2.79 -2.42 -0.03
CA PRO A 293 -3.21 -3.76 -0.43
C PRO A 293 -4.74 -3.83 -0.54
N ALA A 294 -5.28 -4.43 -1.59
CA ALA A 294 -6.73 -4.51 -1.78
C ALA A 294 -7.24 -5.95 -1.61
N HIS A 295 -8.27 -6.11 -0.77
CA HIS A 295 -8.92 -7.39 -0.55
C HIS A 295 -10.15 -7.52 -1.43
N PHE A 296 -10.12 -8.45 -2.37
CA PHE A 296 -11.27 -8.79 -3.20
C PHE A 296 -11.63 -10.26 -3.03
N ALA A 297 -12.92 -10.54 -2.88
CA ALA A 297 -13.43 -11.91 -2.78
C ALA A 297 -13.05 -12.75 -4.01
N SER A 298 -13.02 -12.13 -5.20
CA SER A 298 -12.63 -12.76 -6.47
C SER A 298 -11.11 -12.71 -6.74
N GLY A 299 -10.29 -12.56 -5.70
CA GLY A 299 -8.83 -12.52 -5.79
C GLY A 299 -8.30 -11.21 -6.38
N TRP A 300 -8.21 -11.11 -7.71
CA TRP A 300 -7.66 -9.93 -8.40
C TRP A 300 -8.75 -8.94 -8.85
N CYS A 301 -9.96 -9.42 -9.12
CA CYS A 301 -11.03 -8.61 -9.71
C CYS A 301 -11.83 -7.88 -8.61
N PRO A 302 -11.94 -6.54 -8.66
CA PRO A 302 -12.74 -5.79 -7.71
C PRO A 302 -14.22 -6.16 -7.81
N LYS A 303 -14.90 -6.33 -6.67
CA LYS A 303 -16.33 -6.72 -6.57
C LYS A 303 -17.30 -5.93 -7.46
N PRO A 304 -17.12 -4.60 -7.71
CA PRO A 304 -17.97 -3.87 -8.64
C PRO A 304 -18.01 -4.51 -10.03
N PHE A 305 -16.89 -5.04 -10.52
CA PHE A 305 -16.80 -5.63 -11.84
C PHE A 305 -17.24 -7.08 -11.85
N LYS A 306 -18.22 -7.38 -12.70
CA LYS A 306 -18.72 -8.73 -12.91
C LYS A 306 -18.80 -9.05 -14.41
N PRO A 307 -18.60 -10.32 -14.80
CA PRO A 307 -18.88 -10.77 -16.15
C PRO A 307 -20.34 -10.49 -16.53
N LYS A 308 -20.55 -9.70 -17.58
CA LYS A 308 -21.87 -9.42 -18.17
C LYS A 308 -21.66 -9.04 -19.64
N ASN A 309 -22.43 -9.67 -20.53
CA ASN A 309 -22.35 -9.43 -21.98
C ASN A 309 -20.91 -9.59 -22.55
N GLY A 310 -20.18 -10.61 -22.08
CA GLY A 310 -18.80 -10.86 -22.53
C GLY A 310 -17.79 -9.79 -22.11
N GLN A 311 -18.07 -8.99 -21.09
CA GLN A 311 -17.18 -7.96 -20.55
C GLN A 311 -17.24 -7.92 -19.02
N PHE A 312 -16.25 -7.31 -18.39
CA PHE A 312 -16.30 -6.97 -16.97
C PHE A 312 -16.93 -5.59 -16.79
N LEU A 313 -18.18 -5.56 -16.35
CA LEU A 313 -18.96 -4.34 -16.11
C LEU A 313 -19.15 -4.10 -14.61
N GLY A 314 -19.03 -2.86 -14.18
CA GLY A 314 -19.22 -2.49 -12.78
C GLY A 314 -19.52 -1.02 -12.57
N GLU A 315 -20.01 -0.69 -11.38
CA GLU A 315 -20.30 0.70 -10.98
C GLU A 315 -19.32 1.14 -9.89
N ILE A 316 -18.64 2.27 -10.11
CA ILE A 316 -17.74 2.88 -9.13
C ILE A 316 -18.10 4.35 -8.99
N GLU A 317 -18.36 4.82 -7.76
CA GLU A 317 -18.72 6.22 -7.48
C GLU A 317 -19.87 6.76 -8.37
N GLY A 318 -20.85 5.91 -8.70
CA GLY A 318 -21.99 6.25 -9.58
C GLY A 318 -21.68 6.24 -11.08
N MET A 319 -20.50 5.78 -11.49
CA MET A 319 -20.10 5.66 -12.90
C MET A 319 -20.16 4.21 -13.35
N GLU A 320 -20.85 3.93 -14.46
CA GLU A 320 -20.80 2.63 -15.13
C GLU A 320 -19.51 2.49 -15.94
N LEU A 321 -18.71 1.48 -15.59
CA LEU A 321 -17.36 1.27 -16.10
C LEU A 321 -17.21 -0.14 -16.70
N VAL A 322 -16.42 -0.21 -17.75
CA VAL A 322 -15.89 -1.45 -18.33
C VAL A 322 -14.43 -1.60 -17.89
N LEU A 323 -14.10 -2.71 -17.26
CA LEU A 323 -12.72 -3.09 -16.98
C LEU A 323 -12.08 -3.66 -18.25
N ARG A 324 -11.02 -3.00 -18.73
CA ARG A 324 -10.32 -3.37 -19.96
C ARG A 324 -9.06 -4.17 -19.73
N ALA A 325 -8.28 -3.86 -18.71
CA ALA A 325 -7.05 -4.59 -18.42
C ALA A 325 -6.66 -4.43 -16.95
N VAL A 326 -5.80 -5.34 -16.48
CA VAL A 326 -5.19 -5.24 -15.16
C VAL A 326 -3.71 -5.57 -15.25
N CYS A 327 -2.88 -4.70 -14.68
CA CYS A 327 -1.48 -4.97 -14.40
C CYS A 327 -1.35 -5.20 -12.90
N CYS A 328 -1.18 -6.44 -12.47
CA CYS A 328 -1.02 -6.79 -11.06
C CYS A 328 0.31 -7.47 -10.81
N SER A 329 0.97 -7.06 -9.72
CA SER A 329 2.14 -7.76 -9.18
C SER A 329 1.73 -9.07 -8.51
N ARG A 330 2.72 -9.84 -8.02
CA ARG A 330 2.47 -11.05 -7.23
C ARG A 330 1.55 -10.73 -6.04
N PRO A 331 0.51 -11.55 -5.77
CA PRO A 331 -0.41 -11.31 -4.67
C PRO A 331 0.31 -11.35 -3.32
N LEU A 332 -0.14 -10.50 -2.40
CA LEU A 332 0.32 -10.50 -1.02
C LEU A 332 -0.44 -11.56 -0.22
N HIS A 333 0.29 -12.36 0.54
CA HIS A 333 -0.29 -13.34 1.47
C HIS A 333 -0.30 -12.74 2.86
N VAL A 334 -1.48 -12.30 3.30
CA VAL A 334 -1.65 -11.60 4.57
C VAL A 334 -2.30 -12.53 5.59
N SER A 335 -1.56 -12.82 6.65
CA SER A 335 -2.07 -13.41 7.87
C SER A 335 -1.90 -12.40 9.00
N GLY A 336 -2.80 -12.42 9.98
CA GLY A 336 -2.70 -11.58 11.17
C GLY A 336 -2.65 -12.41 12.45
N TRP A 337 -2.48 -11.74 13.58
CA TRP A 337 -2.69 -12.32 14.90
C TRP A 337 -3.86 -11.59 15.56
N ASP A 338 -4.82 -12.35 16.06
CA ASP A 338 -5.88 -11.80 16.89
C ASP A 338 -5.40 -11.75 18.35
N ARG A 339 -5.27 -10.54 18.90
CA ARG A 339 -4.83 -10.37 20.29
C ARG A 339 -5.89 -10.77 21.31
N ALA A 340 -7.18 -10.69 20.97
CA ALA A 340 -8.27 -10.97 21.89
C ALA A 340 -8.60 -12.46 21.96
N SER A 341 -8.46 -13.20 20.84
CA SER A 341 -8.62 -14.67 20.82
C SER A 341 -7.30 -15.44 20.90
N HIS A 342 -6.14 -14.78 20.82
CA HIS A 342 -4.81 -15.39 20.87
C HIS A 342 -4.58 -16.46 19.78
N GLU A 343 -5.07 -16.21 18.56
CA GLU A 343 -4.94 -17.13 17.43
C GLU A 343 -4.54 -16.42 16.12
N PRO A 344 -3.98 -17.15 15.14
CA PRO A 344 -3.76 -16.61 13.80
C PRO A 344 -5.07 -16.34 13.07
N LYS A 345 -5.17 -15.20 12.38
CA LYS A 345 -6.26 -14.93 11.43
C LYS A 345 -6.10 -15.78 10.16
N SER A 346 -7.21 -16.09 9.51
CA SER A 346 -7.22 -16.74 8.19
C SER A 346 -6.34 -15.97 7.19
N THR A 347 -5.59 -16.71 6.37
CA THR A 347 -4.70 -16.11 5.37
C THR A 347 -5.52 -15.62 4.19
N LYS A 348 -5.36 -14.34 3.87
CA LYS A 348 -5.98 -13.67 2.72
C LYS A 348 -4.96 -13.49 1.61
N ARG A 349 -5.40 -13.57 0.35
CA ARG A 349 -4.63 -13.15 -0.81
C ARG A 349 -5.12 -11.76 -1.23
N LEU A 350 -4.22 -10.79 -1.24
CA LEU A 350 -4.53 -9.40 -1.55
C LEU A 350 -3.82 -8.96 -2.82
N VAL A 351 -4.47 -8.07 -3.57
CA VAL A 351 -3.83 -7.30 -4.64
C VAL A 351 -2.77 -6.40 -4.00
N ALA A 352 -1.56 -6.42 -4.57
CA ALA A 352 -0.45 -5.63 -4.05
C ALA A 352 -0.61 -4.13 -4.40
N PRO A 353 -0.12 -3.22 -3.54
CA PRO A 353 0.07 -1.81 -3.91
C PRO A 353 0.83 -1.67 -5.24
N GLY A 354 0.53 -0.62 -5.98
CA GLY A 354 1.04 -0.36 -7.33
C GLY A 354 0.26 -1.07 -8.44
N SER A 355 -0.64 -2.02 -8.13
CA SER A 355 -1.47 -2.67 -9.16
C SER A 355 -2.38 -1.66 -9.86
N VAL A 356 -2.56 -1.81 -11.17
CA VAL A 356 -3.25 -0.83 -12.04
C VAL A 356 -4.41 -1.50 -12.77
N PHE A 357 -5.59 -0.87 -12.70
CA PHE A 357 -6.81 -1.31 -13.38
C PHE A 357 -7.18 -0.29 -14.45
N PHE A 358 -7.25 -0.73 -15.71
CA PHE A 358 -7.61 0.11 -16.84
C PHE A 358 -9.12 0.04 -17.06
N VAL A 359 -9.80 1.17 -16.91
CA VAL A 359 -11.27 1.26 -17.01
C VAL A 359 -11.68 2.28 -18.07
N GLN A 360 -12.85 2.07 -18.65
CA GLN A 360 -13.50 3.00 -19.58
C GLN A 360 -14.94 3.20 -19.19
N LYS A 361 -15.53 4.36 -19.52
CA LYS A 361 -16.98 4.52 -19.37
C LYS A 361 -17.72 3.54 -20.28
N ALA A 362 -18.79 2.94 -19.77
CA ALA A 362 -19.62 2.02 -20.53
C ALA A 362 -20.31 2.71 -21.72
N ASP A 363 -20.62 4.00 -21.59
CA ASP A 363 -21.21 4.84 -22.64
C ASP A 363 -20.20 5.39 -23.68
N GLY A 364 -18.90 5.14 -23.48
CA GLY A 364 -17.82 5.67 -24.34
C GLY A 364 -17.55 7.17 -24.19
N GLY A 365 -18.17 7.82 -23.20
CA GLY A 365 -18.01 9.23 -22.88
C GLY A 365 -16.64 9.57 -22.30
N VAL A 366 -16.42 10.87 -22.10
CA VAL A 366 -15.22 11.42 -21.46
C VAL A 366 -15.42 11.52 -19.95
N PHE A 367 -14.38 11.25 -19.18
CA PHE A 367 -14.37 11.49 -17.74
C PHE A 367 -14.29 12.99 -17.43
N ALA A 368 -15.23 13.47 -16.63
CA ALA A 368 -15.25 14.83 -16.11
C ALA A 368 -14.24 14.99 -14.96
N ALA A 369 -13.79 16.23 -14.73
CA ALA A 369 -12.86 16.56 -13.65
C ALA A 369 -13.35 16.09 -12.27
N GLU A 370 -14.62 16.34 -11.95
CA GLU A 370 -15.23 15.93 -10.68
C GLU A 370 -15.34 14.40 -10.51
N GLU A 371 -15.48 13.66 -11.61
CA GLU A 371 -15.45 12.19 -11.57
C GLU A 371 -14.06 11.68 -11.17
N ILE A 372 -13.01 12.27 -11.74
CA ILE A 372 -11.62 11.94 -11.38
C ILE A 372 -11.32 12.34 -9.94
N ARG A 373 -11.80 13.52 -9.51
CA ARG A 373 -11.64 14.00 -8.14
C ARG A 373 -12.26 13.06 -7.10
N ARG A 374 -13.46 12.53 -7.38
CA ARG A 374 -14.13 11.55 -6.51
C ARG A 374 -13.36 10.25 -6.34
N LEU A 375 -12.51 9.88 -7.30
CA LEU A 375 -11.70 8.67 -7.24
C LEU A 375 -10.39 8.84 -6.44
N TRP A 376 -10.08 10.05 -5.95
CA TRP A 376 -8.86 10.29 -5.19
C TRP A 376 -8.93 9.67 -3.79
N MET A 377 -8.06 8.68 -3.55
CA MET A 377 -8.00 7.89 -2.32
C MET A 377 -9.33 7.20 -1.95
N ALA A 378 -10.16 6.95 -2.97
CA ALA A 378 -11.39 6.19 -2.84
C ALA A 378 -11.11 4.76 -2.36
N SER A 379 -12.05 4.19 -1.61
CA SER A 379 -11.89 2.84 -1.03
C SER A 379 -12.77 1.81 -1.72
N TRP A 380 -12.17 0.70 -2.18
CA TRP A 380 -12.90 -0.42 -2.79
C TRP A 380 -12.44 -1.76 -2.24
N GLY A 381 -13.36 -2.72 -2.21
CA GLY A 381 -13.12 -4.07 -1.73
C GLY A 381 -13.57 -4.28 -0.29
N GLU A 382 -12.96 -5.26 0.35
CA GLU A 382 -13.26 -5.68 1.71
C GLU A 382 -12.24 -5.08 2.71
N ASP A 383 -12.59 -5.04 4.00
CA ASP A 383 -11.73 -4.54 5.08
C ASP A 383 -11.25 -3.07 4.92
N THR A 384 -11.99 -2.24 4.18
CA THR A 384 -11.61 -0.84 3.89
C THR A 384 -11.50 0.05 5.14
N ARG A 385 -12.24 -0.29 6.21
CA ARG A 385 -12.11 0.34 7.54
C ARG A 385 -10.76 0.11 8.20
N GLU A 386 -10.05 -0.96 7.80
CA GLU A 386 -8.69 -1.23 8.28
C GLU A 386 -7.62 -0.54 7.40
N GLY A 387 -8.03 0.19 6.35
CA GLY A 387 -7.15 0.94 5.44
C GLY A 387 -6.73 0.19 4.19
N TYR A 388 -7.33 -0.98 3.93
CA TYR A 388 -7.14 -1.74 2.70
C TYR A 388 -7.92 -1.14 1.53
N GLY A 389 -7.44 -1.39 0.32
CA GLY A 389 -8.14 -1.08 -0.92
C GLY A 389 -8.32 0.40 -1.19
N ARG A 390 -7.28 1.21 -0.98
CA ARG A 390 -7.26 2.63 -1.38
C ARG A 390 -6.76 2.79 -2.79
N PHE A 391 -7.42 3.65 -3.57
CA PHE A 391 -7.12 3.85 -4.98
C PHE A 391 -7.09 5.32 -5.37
N VAL A 392 -6.35 5.63 -6.43
CA VAL A 392 -6.40 6.93 -7.12
C VAL A 392 -6.55 6.70 -8.62
N ALA A 393 -7.06 7.71 -9.32
CA ALA A 393 -7.20 7.68 -10.77
C ALA A 393 -6.10 8.49 -11.46
N GLY A 394 -5.57 7.93 -12.55
CA GLY A 394 -4.76 8.62 -13.54
C GLY A 394 -5.41 8.50 -14.92
N ILE A 395 -5.01 9.41 -15.80
CA ILE A 395 -5.51 9.53 -17.16
C ILE A 395 -5.05 8.34 -18.01
N TRP A 396 -5.95 7.84 -18.85
CA TRP A 396 -5.62 6.90 -19.90
C TRP A 396 -6.30 7.28 -21.22
N ASN A 397 -5.47 7.57 -22.21
CA ASN A 397 -5.93 7.78 -23.58
C ASN A 397 -6.16 6.42 -24.22
N VAL A 398 -7.44 6.10 -24.41
CA VAL A 398 -7.86 4.91 -25.15
C VAL A 398 -7.48 5.11 -26.62
N GLY A 399 -6.48 4.35 -27.07
CA GLY A 399 -6.01 4.32 -28.46
C GLY A 399 -6.88 3.47 -29.36
#